data_AF-A0A0R2SHP3-F1
#
_entry.id   AF-A0A0R2SHP3-F1
#
_cell.length_a   1.000
_cell.length_b   1.000
_cell.length_c   1.000
_cell.angle_alpha   90.00
_cell.angle_beta   90.00
_cell.angle_gamma   90.00
#
_symmetry.space_group_name_H-M   'P 1'
#
loop_
_entity.id
_entity.type
_entity.pdbx_description
1 polymer ?
#
loop_
_entity_poly.entity_id
_entity_poly.type
_entity_poly.pdbx_seq_one_letter_code
_entity_poly.pdbx_strand_id
1 'polypeptide(L)'
;MSDKKPERRDFLFTASYAVGAVGVGAVAWPLIDQMNPDASVKALASTEVDVSSVKPGNTITVLWRGKPVFIRKRTQEEIAEARAVKMEDLKHPERDEDRTKEPEWLVMVGVCTHLGCVPLNDKGDYKGWFCPCHGSHYDTSGRIRKGQIGRA
;
A
#
# COMPACT_ATOMS: atom_id res chain seq x y z
N MET A 1 -33.12 -53.01 -12.05
CA MET A 1 -32.52 -51.85 -11.33
C MET A 1 -33.50 -51.45 -10.25
N SER A 2 -33.24 -51.81 -8.99
CA SER A 2 -34.17 -51.54 -7.89
C SER A 2 -34.11 -50.06 -7.53
N ASP A 3 -35.21 -49.36 -7.75
CA ASP A 3 -35.40 -47.97 -7.38
C ASP A 3 -35.43 -47.87 -5.84
N LYS A 4 -34.30 -47.51 -5.22
CA LYS A 4 -34.22 -47.32 -3.76
C LYS A 4 -34.98 -46.04 -3.41
N LYS A 5 -36.25 -46.16 -2.99
CA LYS A 5 -36.99 -45.04 -2.38
C LYS A 5 -36.16 -44.51 -1.19
N PRO A 6 -35.82 -43.22 -1.14
CA PRO A 6 -35.08 -42.68 -0.01
C PRO A 6 -35.89 -42.93 1.27
N GLU A 7 -35.25 -43.51 2.29
CA GLU A 7 -35.89 -43.75 3.58
C GLU A 7 -36.26 -42.38 4.16
N ARG A 8 -37.50 -42.20 4.64
CA ARG A 8 -37.97 -40.89 5.17
C ARG A 8 -37.00 -40.30 6.19
N ARG A 9 -36.34 -41.17 6.96
CA ARG A 9 -35.31 -40.81 7.94
C ARG A 9 -34.06 -40.20 7.29
N ASP A 10 -33.53 -40.80 6.23
CA ASP A 10 -32.36 -40.29 5.51
C ASP A 10 -32.66 -38.93 4.86
N PHE A 11 -33.87 -38.77 4.33
CA PHE A 11 -34.34 -37.48 3.82
C PHE A 11 -34.37 -36.41 4.92
N LEU A 12 -34.98 -36.72 6.08
CA LEU A 12 -35.05 -35.80 7.21
C LEU A 12 -33.68 -35.44 7.77
N PHE A 13 -32.75 -36.39 7.89
CA PHE A 13 -31.37 -36.11 8.31
C PHE A 13 -30.64 -35.22 7.31
N THR A 14 -30.67 -35.57 6.02
CA THR A 14 -29.98 -34.79 4.98
C THR A 14 -30.54 -33.37 4.91
N ALA A 15 -31.86 -33.21 4.95
CA ALA A 15 -32.50 -31.91 4.97
C ALA A 15 -32.12 -31.11 6.23
N SER A 16 -32.11 -31.74 7.41
CA SER A 16 -31.77 -31.07 8.67
C SER A 16 -30.30 -30.62 8.70
N TYR A 17 -29.38 -31.45 8.22
CA TYR A 17 -27.96 -31.08 8.11
C TYR A 17 -27.74 -29.97 7.08
N ALA A 18 -28.41 -30.03 5.94
CA ALA A 18 -28.31 -28.99 4.91
C ALA A 18 -28.80 -27.64 5.46
N VAL A 19 -29.98 -27.61 6.09
CA VAL A 19 -30.52 -26.39 6.73
C VAL A 19 -29.61 -25.91 7.85
N GLY A 20 -29.10 -26.83 8.69
CA GLY A 20 -28.16 -26.49 9.77
C GLY A 20 -26.88 -25.85 9.24
N ALA A 21 -26.26 -26.43 8.21
CA ALA A 21 -25.04 -25.92 7.61
C ALA A 21 -25.26 -24.53 6.97
N VAL A 22 -26.35 -24.34 6.23
CA VAL A 22 -26.71 -23.04 5.66
C VAL A 22 -26.98 -22.01 6.76
N GLY A 23 -27.69 -22.40 7.82
CA GLY A 23 -27.96 -21.53 8.97
C GLY A 23 -26.69 -21.05 9.68
N VAL A 24 -25.74 -21.95 9.93
CA VAL A 24 -24.42 -21.58 10.49
C VAL A 24 -23.69 -20.62 9.55
N GLY A 25 -23.67 -20.90 8.24
CA GLY A 25 -23.06 -20.02 7.25
C GLY A 25 -23.70 -18.62 7.24
N ALA A 26 -25.03 -18.55 7.29
CA ALA A 26 -25.79 -17.30 7.27
C ALA A 26 -25.54 -16.44 8.52
N VAL A 27 -25.25 -17.04 9.68
CA VAL A 27 -24.91 -16.31 10.91
C VAL A 27 -23.43 -15.94 10.95
N ALA A 28 -22.54 -16.85 10.55
CA ALA A 28 -21.10 -16.61 10.59
C ALA A 28 -20.66 -15.56 9.57
N TRP A 29 -21.27 -15.54 8.38
CA TRP A 29 -20.84 -14.66 7.29
C TRP A 29 -20.92 -13.16 7.63
N PRO A 30 -22.04 -12.60 8.11
CA PRO A 30 -22.10 -11.18 8.49
C PRO A 30 -21.13 -10.81 9.61
N LEU A 31 -20.87 -11.74 10.54
CA LEU A 31 -19.93 -11.52 11.66
C LEU A 31 -18.47 -11.45 11.20
N ILE A 32 -18.13 -12.18 10.13
CA ILE A 32 -16.82 -12.07 9.46
C ILE A 32 -16.79 -10.81 8.60
N ASP A 33 -17.85 -10.56 7.82
CA ASP A 33 -17.89 -9.43 6.89
C ASP A 33 -17.86 -8.07 7.60
N GLN A 34 -18.46 -7.93 8.79
CA GLN A 34 -18.37 -6.71 9.59
C GLN A 34 -16.94 -6.37 10.07
N MET A 35 -15.99 -7.30 9.97
CA MET A 35 -14.57 -7.03 10.27
C MET A 35 -13.84 -6.38 9.08
N ASN A 36 -14.46 -6.35 7.89
CA ASN A 36 -13.94 -5.62 6.73
C ASN A 36 -14.13 -4.10 6.90
N PRO A 37 -13.39 -3.27 6.12
CA PRO A 37 -13.58 -1.83 6.12
C PRO A 37 -15.03 -1.44 5.79
N ASP A 38 -15.58 -0.54 6.60
CA ASP A 38 -16.93 -0.01 6.46
C ASP A 38 -17.05 0.92 5.22
N ALA A 39 -18.27 1.39 4.96
CA ALA A 39 -18.53 2.29 3.84
C ALA A 39 -17.81 3.64 3.99
N SER A 40 -17.63 4.13 5.22
CA SER A 40 -16.98 5.41 5.48
C SER A 40 -15.48 5.38 5.14
N VAL A 41 -14.79 4.29 5.50
CA VAL A 41 -13.38 4.04 5.13
C VAL A 41 -13.23 3.81 3.63
N LYS A 42 -14.18 3.11 3.00
CA LYS A 42 -14.18 2.90 1.53
C LYS A 42 -14.42 4.20 0.75
N ALA A 43 -15.21 5.13 1.29
CA ALA A 43 -15.46 6.43 0.67
C ALA A 43 -14.19 7.32 0.58
N LEU A 44 -13.21 7.10 1.46
CA LEU A 44 -11.90 7.77 1.42
C LEU A 44 -10.95 7.20 0.34
N ALA A 45 -11.50 6.60 -0.73
CA ALA A 45 -10.74 5.95 -1.79
C ALA A 45 -9.85 6.94 -2.55
N SER A 46 -10.30 8.18 -2.73
CA SER A 46 -9.57 9.26 -3.40
C SER A 46 -9.49 10.50 -2.54
N THR A 47 -8.47 11.32 -2.77
CA THR A 47 -8.31 12.64 -2.14
C THR A 47 -7.73 13.60 -3.17
N GLU A 48 -8.19 14.84 -3.13
CA GLU A 48 -7.64 15.93 -3.94
C GLU A 48 -6.78 16.81 -3.04
N VAL A 49 -5.59 17.16 -3.52
CA VAL A 49 -4.63 17.98 -2.76
C VAL A 49 -4.25 19.15 -3.64
N ASP A 50 -4.46 20.36 -3.14
CA ASP A 50 -3.93 21.55 -3.81
C ASP A 50 -2.41 21.63 -3.63
N VAL A 51 -1.69 21.63 -4.74
CA VAL A 51 -0.22 21.69 -4.80
C VAL A 51 0.30 23.03 -5.29
N SER A 52 -0.58 24.02 -5.51
CA SER A 52 -0.23 25.33 -6.05
C SER A 52 0.84 26.08 -5.24
N SER A 53 0.84 25.90 -3.92
CA SER A 53 1.75 26.54 -2.98
C SER A 53 3.09 25.81 -2.78
N VAL A 54 3.26 24.62 -3.37
CA VAL A 54 4.47 23.79 -3.18
C VAL A 54 5.61 24.34 -4.04
N LYS A 55 6.66 24.82 -3.36
CA LYS A 55 7.88 25.32 -4.01
C LYS A 55 8.78 24.16 -4.45
N PRO A 56 9.57 24.32 -5.54
CA PRO A 56 10.60 23.34 -5.90
C PRO A 56 11.55 23.06 -4.73
N GLY A 57 11.90 21.79 -4.53
CA GLY A 57 12.72 21.31 -3.42
C GLY A 57 11.96 21.07 -2.11
N ASN A 58 10.67 21.44 -2.03
CA ASN A 58 9.86 21.20 -0.83
C ASN A 58 9.02 19.93 -0.95
N THR A 59 8.84 19.28 0.19
CA THR A 59 7.93 18.14 0.36
C THR A 59 6.81 18.51 1.32
N ILE A 60 5.57 18.26 0.91
CA ILE A 60 4.41 18.28 1.81
C ILE A 60 4.00 16.85 2.15
N THR A 61 3.44 16.66 3.34
CA THR A 61 2.89 15.37 3.78
C THR A 61 1.40 15.52 4.01
N VAL A 62 0.62 14.68 3.35
CA VAL A 62 -0.83 14.61 3.54
C VAL A 62 -1.21 13.22 4.04
N LEU A 63 -2.35 13.10 4.71
CA LEU A 63 -2.86 11.81 5.16
C LEU A 63 -3.84 11.27 4.11
N TRP A 64 -3.57 10.08 3.57
CA TRP A 64 -4.49 9.36 2.70
C TRP A 64 -4.66 7.92 3.20
N ARG A 65 -5.90 7.53 3.48
CA ARG A 65 -6.24 6.19 4.04
C ARG A 65 -5.43 5.84 5.30
N GLY A 66 -5.23 6.82 6.17
CA GLY A 66 -4.45 6.67 7.41
C GLY A 66 -2.94 6.51 7.21
N LYS A 67 -2.43 6.62 5.97
CA LYS A 67 -1.00 6.56 5.64
C LYS A 67 -0.51 7.95 5.23
N PRO A 68 0.71 8.35 5.61
CA PRO A 68 1.31 9.56 5.08
C PRO A 68 1.62 9.37 3.60
N VAL A 69 1.30 10.37 2.79
CA VAL A 69 1.70 10.49 1.38
C VAL A 69 2.60 11.70 1.26
N PHE A 70 3.81 11.48 0.75
CA PHE A 70 4.76 12.53 0.44
C PHE A 70 4.51 13.03 -0.97
N ILE A 71 4.36 14.34 -1.10
CA ILE A 71 4.25 15.04 -2.38
C ILE A 71 5.41 16.03 -2.43
N ARG A 72 6.39 15.73 -3.28
CA ARG A 72 7.57 16.58 -3.48
C ARG A 72 7.52 17.21 -4.86
N LYS A 73 7.70 18.53 -4.91
CA LYS A 73 8.01 19.23 -6.16
C LYS A 73 9.52 19.22 -6.36
N ARG A 74 10.01 18.38 -7.26
CA ARG A 74 11.45 18.17 -7.48
C ARG A 74 12.08 19.29 -8.28
N THR A 75 13.35 19.56 -8.02
CA THR A 75 14.14 20.45 -8.89
C THR A 75 14.69 19.69 -10.09
N GLN A 76 15.18 20.40 -11.11
CA GLN A 76 15.76 19.74 -12.29
C GLN A 76 17.03 18.96 -11.95
N GLU A 77 17.79 19.44 -10.97
CA GLU A 77 18.98 18.77 -10.45
C GLU A 77 18.61 17.45 -9.77
N GLU A 78 17.54 17.41 -8.99
CA GLU A 78 17.05 16.20 -8.32
C GLU A 78 16.58 15.14 -9.32
N ILE A 79 15.90 15.57 -10.40
CA ILE A 79 15.44 14.69 -11.47
C ILE A 79 16.64 14.12 -12.24
N ALA A 80 17.62 14.97 -12.58
CA ALA A 80 18.83 14.55 -13.27
C ALA A 80 19.64 13.56 -12.41
N GLU A 81 19.80 13.85 -11.11
CA GLU A 81 20.48 12.97 -10.15
C GLU A 81 19.76 11.62 -10.04
N ALA A 82 18.42 11.62 -9.93
CA ALA A 82 17.63 10.39 -9.85
C ALA A 82 17.78 9.50 -11.10
N ARG A 83 17.78 10.10 -12.29
CA ARG A 83 17.91 9.39 -13.58
C ARG A 83 19.33 8.91 -13.86
N ALA A 84 20.34 9.59 -13.34
CA ALA A 84 21.74 9.21 -13.49
C ALA A 84 22.14 7.98 -12.64
N VAL A 85 21.29 7.55 -11.71
CA VAL A 85 21.54 6.35 -10.88
C VAL A 85 21.55 5.09 -11.74
N LYS A 86 22.62 4.31 -11.64
CA LYS A 86 22.72 3.03 -12.34
C LYS A 86 21.85 1.98 -11.67
N MET A 87 21.19 1.16 -12.47
CA MET A 87 20.28 0.11 -11.98
C MET A 87 20.99 -0.95 -11.12
N GLU A 88 22.27 -1.20 -11.40
CA GLU A 88 23.13 -2.12 -10.63
C GLU A 88 23.40 -1.66 -9.19
N ASP A 89 23.30 -0.36 -8.92
CA ASP A 89 23.49 0.21 -7.58
C ASP A 89 22.20 0.15 -6.73
N LEU A 90 21.10 -0.33 -7.30
CA LEU A 90 19.80 -0.37 -6.65
C LEU A 90 19.47 -1.80 -6.20
N LYS A 91 19.05 -1.92 -4.93
CA LYS A 91 18.55 -3.20 -4.39
C LYS A 91 17.26 -3.66 -5.06
N HIS A 92 16.44 -2.70 -5.49
CA HIS A 92 15.23 -2.91 -6.28
C HIS A 92 15.36 -2.04 -7.55
N PRO A 93 15.83 -2.61 -8.67
CA PRO A 93 16.04 -1.86 -9.90
C PRO A 93 14.73 -1.30 -10.46
N GLU A 94 14.64 0.02 -10.54
CA GLU A 94 13.49 0.73 -11.06
C GLU A 94 13.92 2.11 -11.53
N ARG A 95 13.48 2.48 -12.75
CA ARG A 95 13.82 3.77 -13.35
C ARG A 95 12.96 4.88 -12.77
N ASP A 96 13.46 6.10 -12.75
CA ASP A 96 12.70 7.24 -12.24
C ASP A 96 11.45 7.51 -13.08
N GLU A 97 11.58 7.30 -14.40
CA GLU A 97 10.52 7.46 -15.38
C GLU A 97 9.36 6.48 -15.19
N ASP A 98 9.62 5.31 -14.58
CA ASP A 98 8.56 4.33 -14.30
C ASP A 98 7.81 4.67 -13.00
N ARG A 99 8.37 5.55 -12.16
CA ARG A 99 7.83 5.93 -10.84
C ARG A 99 7.00 7.21 -10.85
N THR A 100 7.23 8.07 -11.84
CA THR A 100 6.58 9.39 -11.92
C THR A 100 5.91 9.57 -13.27
N LYS A 101 4.70 10.10 -13.28
CA LYS A 101 4.02 10.49 -14.53
C LYS A 101 4.56 11.83 -15.05
N GLU A 102 4.78 12.76 -14.13
CA GLU A 102 5.36 14.07 -14.39
C GLU A 102 6.64 14.19 -13.56
N PRO A 103 7.82 14.39 -14.19
CA PRO A 103 9.10 14.33 -13.48
C PRO A 103 9.22 15.37 -12.35
N GLU A 104 8.57 16.52 -12.45
CA GLU A 104 8.59 17.51 -11.36
C GLU A 104 7.81 17.07 -10.12
N TRP A 105 6.85 16.15 -10.26
CA TRP A 105 5.98 15.70 -9.16
C TRP A 105 6.31 14.27 -8.76
N LEU A 106 6.89 14.12 -7.57
CA LEU A 106 7.07 12.83 -6.94
C LEU A 106 6.03 12.64 -5.85
N VAL A 107 5.11 11.69 -6.09
CA VAL A 107 4.03 11.33 -5.15
C VAL A 107 4.26 9.90 -4.68
N MET A 108 4.45 9.72 -3.38
CA MET A 108 4.79 8.42 -2.80
C MET A 108 4.07 8.18 -1.49
N VAL A 109 3.76 6.91 -1.20
CA VAL A 109 3.32 6.51 0.12
C VAL A 109 4.53 6.56 1.07
N GLY A 110 4.50 7.43 2.07
CA GLY A 110 5.57 7.68 3.04
C GLY A 110 5.71 6.60 4.10
N VAL A 111 5.57 5.33 3.71
CA VAL A 111 5.60 4.16 4.58
C VAL A 111 6.82 3.33 4.21
N CYS A 112 7.79 3.24 5.12
CA CYS A 112 9.01 2.46 4.94
C CYS A 112 8.66 0.99 4.66
N THR A 113 9.24 0.42 3.59
CA THR A 113 8.93 -0.94 3.17
C THR A 113 9.44 -2.01 4.13
N HIS A 114 10.27 -1.67 5.11
CA HIS A 114 10.71 -2.61 6.14
C HIS A 114 9.56 -3.01 7.08
N LEU A 115 9.11 -2.10 7.94
CA LEU A 115 8.08 -2.35 8.97
C LEU A 115 7.09 -1.18 9.11
N GLY A 116 7.02 -0.29 8.12
CA GLY A 116 5.97 0.71 8.03
C GLY A 116 6.19 2.02 8.81
N CYS A 117 7.37 2.25 9.38
CA CYS A 117 7.73 3.56 9.95
C CYS A 117 7.66 4.68 8.89
N VAL A 118 7.50 5.92 9.33
CA VAL A 118 7.48 7.10 8.45
C VAL A 118 8.91 7.64 8.27
N PRO A 119 9.46 7.68 7.04
CA PRO A 119 10.77 8.26 6.79
C PRO A 119 10.79 9.78 6.99
N LEU A 120 11.91 10.30 7.50
CA LEU A 120 12.17 11.74 7.64
C LEU A 120 12.66 12.31 6.31
N ASN A 121 12.09 13.44 5.89
CA ASN A 121 12.46 14.15 4.67
C ASN A 121 13.80 14.90 4.80
N ASP A 122 14.51 15.06 3.70
CA ASP A 122 15.80 15.75 3.57
C ASP A 122 16.85 15.27 4.60
N LYS A 123 16.87 13.94 4.83
CA LYS A 123 17.77 13.27 5.77
C LYS A 123 18.40 12.04 5.12
N GLY A 124 19.54 11.64 5.68
CA GLY A 124 20.31 10.47 5.26
C GLY A 124 21.24 10.73 4.08
N ASP A 125 21.98 9.68 3.72
CA ASP A 125 23.13 9.74 2.82
C ASP A 125 22.81 10.03 1.33
N TYR A 126 21.53 10.01 0.91
CA TYR A 126 21.13 10.06 -0.51
C TYR A 126 20.17 11.21 -0.84
N LYS A 127 20.17 12.28 -0.03
CA LYS A 127 19.40 13.52 -0.25
C LYS A 127 17.88 13.31 -0.47
N GLY A 128 17.35 12.17 -0.06
CA GLY A 128 15.92 11.85 -0.09
C GLY A 128 15.40 11.71 1.33
N TRP A 129 15.10 10.47 1.71
CA TRP A 129 14.47 10.17 3.00
C TRP A 129 15.29 9.21 3.84
N PHE A 130 15.17 9.35 5.16
CA PHE A 130 15.81 8.47 6.14
C PHE A 130 14.79 7.91 7.13
N CYS A 131 14.70 6.59 7.24
CA CYS A 131 13.87 5.91 8.23
C CYS A 131 14.70 5.58 9.49
N PRO A 132 14.46 6.26 10.63
CA PRO A 132 15.28 6.11 11.83
C PRO A 132 15.11 4.77 12.56
N CYS A 133 14.04 4.03 12.29
CA CYS A 133 13.75 2.78 13.01
C CYS A 133 14.85 1.72 12.88
N HIS A 134 15.38 1.53 11.66
CA HIS A 134 16.41 0.52 11.36
C HIS A 134 17.46 1.03 10.35
N GLY A 135 17.52 2.35 10.14
CA GLY A 135 18.52 2.98 9.27
C GLY A 135 18.34 2.73 7.78
N SER A 136 17.11 2.72 7.27
CA SER A 136 16.86 2.63 5.81
C SER A 136 16.98 4.01 5.17
N HIS A 137 17.75 4.11 4.09
CA HIS A 137 17.97 5.35 3.34
C HIS A 137 17.38 5.25 1.94
N TYR A 138 16.68 6.30 1.53
CA TYR A 138 16.00 6.43 0.26
C TYR A 138 16.55 7.62 -0.52
N ASP A 139 16.69 7.48 -1.84
CA ASP A 139 17.14 8.57 -2.72
C ASP A 139 16.01 9.55 -3.10
N THR A 140 16.31 10.52 -3.95
CA THR A 140 15.37 11.56 -4.43
C THR A 140 14.22 11.03 -5.29
N SER A 141 14.21 9.73 -5.64
CA SER A 141 13.11 9.00 -6.30
C SER A 141 12.37 8.06 -5.32
N GLY A 142 12.75 8.09 -4.04
CA GLY A 142 12.24 7.24 -2.98
C GLY A 142 12.66 5.77 -3.10
N ARG A 143 13.74 5.48 -3.82
CA ARG A 143 14.26 4.12 -3.97
C ARG A 143 15.19 3.80 -2.81
N ILE A 144 15.09 2.58 -2.30
CA ILE A 144 15.96 2.10 -1.21
C ILE A 144 17.41 1.98 -1.69
N ARG A 145 18.34 2.65 -0.99
CA ARG A 145 19.77 2.60 -1.29
C ARG A 145 20.54 1.82 -0.24
N LYS A 146 20.18 1.99 1.04
CA LYS A 146 20.85 1.38 2.20
C LYS A 146 19.84 0.96 3.25
N GLY A 147 20.17 -0.06 4.04
CA GLY A 147 19.31 -0.60 5.09
C GLY A 147 18.43 -1.77 4.62
N GLN A 148 17.47 -2.13 5.46
CA GLN A 148 16.59 -3.28 5.24
C GLN A 148 15.45 -2.92 4.28
N ILE A 149 15.13 -3.87 3.41
CA ILE A 149 13.95 -3.87 2.55
C ILE A 149 13.01 -4.95 3.10
N GLY A 150 11.74 -4.62 3.34
CA GLY A 150 10.72 -5.66 3.49
C GLY A 150 10.32 -6.18 2.13
N ARG A 151 9.64 -7.32 2.05
CA ARG A 151 9.20 -7.87 0.76
C ARG A 151 8.29 -6.83 0.08
N ALA A 152 8.77 -6.28 -1.05
CA ALA A 152 7.95 -5.53 -1.98
C ALA A 152 6.80 -6.39 -2.48
#